data_AF-A0A2V8GTC6-F1
#
_entry.id   AF-A0A2V8GTC6-F1
#
_cell.length_a   1.000
_cell.length_b   1.000
_cell.length_c   1.000
_cell.angle_alpha   90.00
_cell.angle_beta   90.00
_cell.angle_gamma   90.00
#
_symmetry.space_group_name_H-M   'P 1'
#
loop_
_entity.id
_entity.type
_entity.pdbx_description
1 polymer ?
#
loop_
_entity_poly.entity_id
_entity_poly.type
_entity_poly.pdbx_seq_one_letter_code
_entity_poly.pdbx_strand_id
1 'polypeptide(L)' 'MFVKMAKQRSGASHALRGLGRIWQEGFWDDILRIDDDPLPAIRYIFENPVRARLVSSPREYPYLGSDVWPVEYLLERL' A
#
# COMPACT_ATOMS: atom_id res chain seq x y z
N MET A 1 12.86 -3.15 -11.71
CA MET A 1 11.82 -2.33 -11.05
C MET A 1 11.25 -3.10 -9.87
N PHE A 2 11.06 -2.44 -8.73
CA PHE A 2 10.62 -3.03 -7.46
C PHE A 2 9.33 -3.86 -7.58
N VAL A 3 8.26 -3.29 -8.16
CA VAL A 3 6.93 -3.93 -8.25
C VAL A 3 6.99 -5.28 -9.00
N LYS A 4 7.72 -5.35 -10.12
CA LYS A 4 7.90 -6.60 -10.88
C LYS A 4 8.51 -7.70 -10.01
N MET A 5 9.55 -7.38 -9.23
CA MET A 5 10.22 -8.35 -8.35
C MET A 5 9.33 -8.77 -7.19
N ALA A 6 8.61 -7.83 -6.56
CA ALA A 6 7.66 -8.12 -5.49
C ALA A 6 6.56 -9.08 -5.95
N LYS A 7 5.93 -8.80 -7.11
CA LYS A 7 4.88 -9.65 -7.69
C LYS A 7 5.40 -11.03 -8.10
N GLN A 8 6.58 -11.10 -8.72
CA GLN A 8 7.19 -12.37 -9.14
C GLN A 8 7.48 -13.29 -7.95
N ARG A 9 8.13 -12.77 -6.90
CA ARG A 9 8.55 -13.58 -5.74
C ARG A 9 7.35 -14.11 -4.95
N SER A 10 6.41 -13.21 -4.63
CA SER A 10 5.20 -13.60 -3.89
C SER A 10 4.29 -14.53 -4.70
N GLY A 11 4.16 -14.30 -6.01
CA GLY A 11 3.42 -15.17 -6.92
C GLY A 11 4.04 -16.58 -7.03
N ALA A 12 5.37 -16.66 -7.18
CA ALA A 12 6.07 -17.94 -7.21
C ALA A 12 5.90 -18.72 -5.89
N SER A 13 6.00 -18.03 -4.75
CA SER A 13 5.79 -18.66 -3.44
C SER A 13 4.38 -19.25 -3.30
N HIS A 14 3.35 -18.55 -3.77
CA HIS A 14 1.97 -19.07 -3.73
C HIS A 14 1.76 -20.24 -4.69
N ALA A 15 2.33 -20.17 -5.90
CA ALA A 15 2.25 -21.26 -6.87
C ALA A 15 2.91 -22.55 -6.35
N LEU A 16 4.10 -22.43 -5.73
CA LEU A 16 4.80 -23.57 -5.10
C LEU A 16 4.02 -24.18 -3.93
N ARG A 17 3.15 -23.39 -3.28
CA ARG A 17 2.23 -23.84 -2.22
C ARG A 17 0.90 -24.37 -2.76
N GLY A 18 0.71 -24.41 -4.08
CA GLY A 18 -0.55 -24.85 -4.69
C GLY A 18 -1.72 -23.88 -4.53
N LEU A 19 -1.48 -22.62 -4.17
CA LEU A 19 -2.52 -21.61 -3.89
C LEU A 19 -2.97 -20.82 -5.14
N GLY A 20 -2.40 -21.12 -6.30
CA GLY A 20 -2.74 -20.47 -7.56
C GLY A 20 -2.13 -19.07 -7.76
N ARG A 21 -2.69 -18.31 -8.71
CA ARG A 21 -2.23 -16.95 -9.06
C ARG A 21 -2.88 -15.92 -8.14
N ILE A 22 -2.07 -15.06 -7.53
CA ILE A 22 -2.55 -14.02 -6.60
C ILE A 22 -2.55 -12.61 -7.19
N TRP A 23 -1.88 -12.40 -8.32
CA TRP A 23 -1.70 -11.07 -8.91
C TRP A 23 -2.43 -10.91 -10.24
N GLN A 24 -3.14 -9.79 -10.37
CA GLN A 24 -3.65 -9.29 -11.65
C GLN A 24 -2.51 -8.85 -12.59
N GLU A 25 -2.80 -8.75 -13.88
CA GLU A 25 -1.87 -8.23 -14.88
C GLU A 25 -1.65 -6.72 -14.70
N GLY A 26 -0.42 -6.24 -14.98
CA GLY A 26 -0.06 -4.83 -14.82
C GLY A 26 -0.06 -4.34 -13.37
N PHE A 27 0.07 -3.03 -13.20
CA PHE A 27 -0.12 -2.31 -11.94
C PHE A 27 -0.43 -0.84 -12.26
N TRP A 28 -1.10 -0.15 -11.35
CA TRP A 28 -1.27 1.30 -11.42
C TRP A 28 0.00 1.98 -10.92
N ASP A 29 0.47 2.99 -11.65
CA ASP A 29 1.64 3.78 -11.31
C ASP A 29 1.31 5.26 -11.52
N ASP A 30 1.57 6.08 -10.49
CA ASP A 30 1.39 7.51 -10.53
C ASP A 30 2.59 8.18 -9.85
N ILE A 31 3.24 9.09 -10.55
CA ILE A 31 4.56 9.62 -10.18
C ILE A 31 4.37 10.98 -9.52
N LEU A 32 4.68 11.06 -8.22
CA LEU A 32 4.82 12.33 -7.51
C LEU A 32 6.09 13.05 -7.98
N ARG A 33 5.94 14.34 -8.30
CA ARG A 33 7.04 15.24 -8.64
C ARG A 33 7.64 15.83 -7.37
N ILE A 34 8.82 16.42 -7.51
CA ILE A 34 9.56 17.01 -6.39
C ILE A 34 8.78 18.12 -5.67
N ASP A 35 7.97 18.87 -6.41
CA ASP A 35 7.17 19.99 -5.89
C ASP A 35 5.74 19.58 -5.48
N ASP A 36 5.37 18.30 -5.70
CA ASP A 36 4.04 17.83 -5.32
C ASP A 36 3.99 17.61 -3.80
N ASP A 37 2.89 18.05 -3.17
CA ASP A 37 2.62 17.69 -1.79
C ASP A 37 2.32 16.17 -1.72
N PRO A 38 3.06 15.37 -0.95
CA PRO A 38 2.80 13.95 -0.81
C PRO A 38 1.59 13.65 0.10
N LEU A 39 1.12 14.62 0.90
CA LEU A 39 0.05 14.39 1.88
C LEU A 39 -1.26 13.87 1.27
N PRO A 40 -1.75 14.34 0.11
CA PRO A 40 -2.92 13.76 -0.55
C PRO A 40 -2.76 12.27 -0.89
N ALA A 41 -1.60 11.86 -1.39
CA ALA A 41 -1.31 10.46 -1.72
C ALA A 41 -1.22 9.60 -0.45
N ILE A 42 -0.55 10.11 0.59
CA ILE A 42 -0.44 9.44 1.89
C ILE A 42 -1.83 9.26 2.52
N ARG A 43 -2.65 10.32 2.53
CA ARG A 43 -4.04 10.29 3.02
C ARG A 43 -4.84 9.23 2.28
N TYR A 44 -4.73 9.19 0.95
CA TYR A 44 -5.39 8.16 0.16
C TYR A 44 -4.98 6.74 0.59
N ILE A 45 -3.69 6.49 0.77
CA ILE A 45 -3.16 5.18 1.23
C ILE A 45 -3.72 4.81 2.61
N PHE A 46 -3.71 5.75 3.56
CA PHE A 46 -4.14 5.51 4.94
C PHE A 46 -5.67 5.32 5.06
N GLU A 47 -6.45 5.99 4.21
CA GLU A 47 -7.92 5.85 4.19
C GLU A 47 -8.41 4.62 3.41
N ASN A 48 -7.56 3.98 2.59
CA ASN A 48 -7.97 2.83 1.78
C ASN A 48 -8.54 1.65 2.60
N PRO A 49 -7.97 1.25 3.74
CA PRO A 49 -8.56 0.20 4.58
C PRO A 49 -9.99 0.51 5.02
N VAL A 50 -10.28 1.78 5.34
CA VAL A 50 -11.63 2.23 5.72
C VAL A 50 -12.56 2.22 4.51
N ARG A 51 -12.11 2.76 3.37
CA ARG A 51 -12.86 2.74 2.10
C ARG A 51 -13.20 1.31 1.66
N ALA A 52 -12.28 0.37 1.89
CA ALA A 52 -12.46 -1.05 1.63
C ALA A 52 -13.29 -1.78 2.71
N ARG A 53 -13.72 -1.07 3.77
CA ARG A 53 -14.48 -1.60 4.91
C ARG A 53 -13.76 -2.73 5.67
N LEU A 54 -12.43 -2.71 5.70
CA LEU A 54 -11.62 -3.64 6.49
C LEU A 54 -11.58 -3.24 7.97
N VAL A 55 -11.68 -1.94 8.24
CA VAL A 55 -11.63 -1.31 9.57
C VAL A 55 -12.53 -0.08 9.61
N SER A 56 -12.89 0.39 10.81
CA SER A 56 -13.66 1.64 10.99
C SER A 56 -12.80 2.91 11.02
N SER A 57 -11.50 2.78 11.32
CA SER A 57 -10.54 3.87 11.39
C SER A 57 -9.19 3.45 10.81
N PRO A 58 -8.42 4.34 10.15
CA PRO A 58 -7.06 4.04 9.69
C PRO A 58 -6.16 3.55 10.82
N ARG A 59 -6.39 4.03 12.06
CA ARG A 59 -5.64 3.66 13.27
C ARG A 59 -5.73 2.17 13.62
N GLU A 60 -6.78 1.50 13.15
CA GLU A 60 -7.02 0.09 13.43
C GLU A 60 -6.34 -0.84 12.41
N TYR A 61 -5.76 -0.31 11.33
CA TYR A 61 -5.13 -1.11 10.29
C TYR A 61 -3.63 -1.33 10.59
N PRO A 62 -3.20 -2.54 11.00
CA PRO A 62 -1.85 -2.79 11.51
C PRO A 62 -0.76 -2.79 10.42
N TYR A 63 -1.15 -2.71 9.14
CA TYR A 63 -0.24 -2.79 7.99
C TYR A 63 0.05 -1.42 7.36
N LEU A 64 -0.29 -0.32 8.04
CA LEU A 64 0.19 1.02 7.66
C LEU A 64 1.65 1.20 8.09
N GLY A 65 2.41 2.00 7.34
CA GLY A 65 3.81 2.23 7.62
C GLY A 65 4.41 3.37 6.80
N SER A 66 5.55 3.89 7.27
CA SER A 66 6.38 4.85 6.56
C SER A 66 7.81 4.75 7.08
N ASP A 67 8.79 4.85 6.18
CA ASP A 67 10.21 4.91 6.53
C ASP A 67 10.70 6.36 6.77
N VAL A 68 9.84 7.35 6.53
CA VAL A 68 10.20 8.78 6.55
C VAL A 68 9.58 9.50 7.75
N TRP A 69 8.30 9.25 8.03
CA TRP A 69 7.58 9.88 9.14
C TRP A 69 6.96 8.84 10.07
N PRO A 70 6.86 9.10 11.38
CA PRO A 70 6.09 8.24 12.28
C PRO A 70 4.64 8.10 11.81
N VAL A 71 4.08 6.89 11.93
CA VAL A 71 2.70 6.61 11.50
C VAL A 71 1.71 7.48 12.28
N GLU A 72 1.95 7.69 13.56
CA GLU A 72 1.13 8.53 14.44
C GLU A 72 1.07 9.98 13.95
N TYR A 73 2.21 10.52 13.52
CA TYR A 73 2.29 11.87 12.94
C TYR A 73 1.47 11.99 11.65
N LEU A 74 1.48 10.96 10.81
CA LEU A 74 0.68 10.93 9.58
C LEU A 74 -0.81 10.78 9.89
N LEU A 75 -1.17 9.96 10.88
CA LEU A 75 -2.55 9.78 11.37
C LEU A 75 -3.15 11.04 11.98
N GLU A 76 -2.32 11.93 12.53
CA GLU A 76 -2.75 13.26 13.01
C GLU A 76 -3.00 14.27 11.87
N ARG A 77 -2.48 13.96 10.68
CA ARG A 77 -2.63 14.79 9.47
C ARG A 77 -3.69 14.28 8.51
N LEU A 78 -4.31 13.13 8.80
CA LEU A 78 -5.59 12.73 8.21
C LEU A 78 -6.69 13.62 8.79
#